data_AF-A0A8J7C8N6-F1
#
_entry.id   AF-A0A8J7C8N6-F1
#
_cell.length_a   1.000
_cell.length_b   1.000
_cell.length_c   1.000
_cell.angle_alpha   90.00
_cell.angle_beta   90.00
_cell.angle_gamma   90.00
#
_symmetry.space_group_name_H-M   'P 1'
#
loop_
_entity.id
_entity.type
_entity.pdbx_description
1 polymer ?
#
loop_
_entity_poly.entity_id
_entity_poly.type
_entity_poly.pdbx_seq_one_letter_code
_entity_poly.pdbx_strand_id
1 'polypeptide(L)'
;MAEKVLKSLILVESPAKAKTLRKFVGRNYSVLSTDGFLKDLPKSRIGVDEASYQPDYITVRGKGKLLAELKRETLNARKIFIATNPDWQGEFLARQYCEVFGINPLSHCRITLDELTKQSYKAAFEAARPIDDKLVDAFQAKQLIDKYVSHKVGEYLSRVIWRGVKVGRFRAMLLKLIAEEKPAQKSLTIKKDLTSTTLQALAVKELNFSAGRTRFIAGQLYEGMNFDKDGCAGLITYPHGIEIALTSERRNPEAVKQYLTDYQFRLYSLIYSRLTAKASTTRIELDGTTNDAALMAKFDKLGVDWAEYYAGGIASLIKRKYITAEDSTYKVTALGQRVLDALNGFFDDVFNAKAYNDVTAQIHEVADGKTPKLSAIENYCTKFNAAYDKAMATLGEDAKPKEEPVVESDEVCEKCGRKMLIKHGRYGMFLACSGYPECKNTKPLLEPLDKKCPKCGGRLAKRSLQRGLIVYCCEACGFKTWDEPQAMTCKECGSTMFVHKFKDRAPMFYCGNENCPTRANHPMNKILADIKRRAEVRKERRERKALEAKS
;
A
#
# COMPACT_ATOMS: atom_id res chain seq x y z
N MET A 1 14.51 1.81 49.92
CA MET A 1 13.90 1.41 48.64
C MET A 1 14.34 2.43 47.60
N ALA A 2 14.95 2.01 46.49
CA ALA A 2 15.37 2.97 45.47
C ALA A 2 14.12 3.63 44.83
N GLU A 3 14.04 4.95 44.88
CA GLU A 3 12.96 5.73 44.30
C GLU A 3 12.86 5.43 42.80
N LYS A 4 11.73 4.90 42.34
CA LYS A 4 11.54 4.51 40.94
C LYS A 4 11.42 5.79 40.10
N VAL A 5 12.54 6.27 39.56
CA VAL A 5 12.57 7.42 38.65
C VAL A 5 11.67 7.14 37.45
N LEU A 6 10.53 7.82 37.40
CA LEU A 6 9.57 7.70 36.30
C LEU A 6 10.19 8.24 35.01
N LYS A 7 10.19 7.41 33.97
CA LYS A 7 10.69 7.79 32.64
C LYS A 7 9.65 8.65 31.91
N SER A 8 10.12 9.55 31.05
CA SER A 8 9.25 10.19 30.06
C SER A 8 8.94 9.20 28.94
N LEU A 9 7.75 9.26 28.36
CA LEU A 9 7.30 8.37 27.29
C LEU A 9 7.21 9.13 25.97
N ILE A 10 7.67 8.51 24.88
CA ILE A 10 7.57 9.03 23.52
C ILE A 10 6.72 8.04 22.70
N LEU A 11 5.63 8.53 22.14
CA LEU A 11 4.75 7.76 21.27
C LEU A 11 5.04 8.09 19.80
N VAL A 12 5.21 7.05 18.97
CA VAL A 12 5.41 7.17 17.52
C VAL A 12 4.50 6.24 16.74
N GLU A 13 4.32 6.52 15.46
CA GLU A 13 3.46 5.73 14.56
C GLU A 13 4.09 4.40 14.15
N SER A 14 5.41 4.32 13.93
CA SER A 14 6.05 3.12 13.37
C SER A 14 7.06 2.45 14.31
N PRO A 15 7.18 1.11 14.31
CA PRO A 15 8.19 0.40 15.08
C PRO A 15 9.63 0.73 14.67
N ALA A 16 9.84 1.02 13.39
CA ALA A 16 11.15 1.38 12.84
C ALA A 16 11.63 2.72 13.43
N LYS A 17 10.79 3.75 13.37
CA LYS A 17 11.05 5.05 14.01
C LYS A 17 11.26 4.92 15.52
N ALA A 18 10.49 4.07 16.20
CA ALA A 18 10.68 3.79 17.62
C ALA A 18 12.08 3.22 17.90
N LYS A 19 12.53 2.24 17.09
CA LYS A 19 13.85 1.62 17.21
C LYS A 19 14.98 2.64 16.99
N THR A 20 14.82 3.54 16.01
CA THR A 20 15.78 4.60 15.74
C THR A 20 15.85 5.61 16.88
N LEU A 21 14.69 6.14 17.32
CA LEU A 21 14.63 7.11 18.41
C LEU A 21 15.20 6.56 19.72
N ARG A 22 14.99 5.27 20.04
CA ARG A 22 15.57 4.63 21.24
C ARG A 22 17.10 4.77 21.33
N LYS A 23 17.78 4.91 20.20
CA LYS A 23 19.25 5.06 20.16
C LYS A 23 19.70 6.50 20.39
N PHE A 24 18.83 7.47 20.15
CA PHE A 24 19.10 8.89 20.39
C PHE A 24 18.69 9.33 21.79
N VAL A 25 17.61 8.73 22.32
CA VAL A 25 17.06 9.11 23.62
C VAL A 25 17.86 8.45 24.74
N GLY A 26 18.14 9.20 25.80
CA GLY A 26 18.83 8.68 26.98
C GLY A 26 17.96 7.72 27.80
N ARG A 27 18.54 7.13 28.86
CA ARG A 27 17.87 6.17 29.76
C ARG A 27 16.59 6.68 30.43
N ASN A 28 16.40 8.00 30.45
CA ASN A 28 15.25 8.70 31.02
C ASN A 28 13.99 8.66 30.14
N TYR A 29 14.09 8.12 28.91
CA TYR A 29 12.97 8.03 27.98
C TYR A 29 12.61 6.57 27.66
N SER A 30 11.32 6.30 27.52
CA SER A 30 10.77 5.11 26.88
C SER A 30 10.19 5.51 25.53
N VAL A 31 10.34 4.68 24.50
CA VAL A 31 9.79 4.95 23.16
C VAL A 31 8.92 3.78 22.73
N LEU A 32 7.64 4.02 22.47
CA LEU A 32 6.67 3.02 22.07
C LEU A 32 6.00 3.40 20.76
N SER A 33 5.67 2.37 19.97
CA SER A 33 4.95 2.55 18.71
C SER A 33 3.48 2.16 18.88
N THR A 34 2.59 2.91 18.24
CA THR A 34 1.15 2.65 18.16
C THR A 34 0.76 1.78 16.95
N ASP A 35 1.73 1.46 16.09
CA ASP A 35 1.54 0.75 14.81
C ASP A 35 0.53 1.48 13.90
N GLY A 36 0.57 2.82 13.89
CA GLY A 36 -0.34 3.71 13.16
C GLY A 36 -1.67 3.99 13.88
N PHE A 37 -2.77 4.08 13.13
CA PHE A 37 -4.10 4.44 13.63
C PHE A 37 -4.60 3.50 14.74
N LEU A 38 -5.15 4.05 15.83
CA LEU A 38 -5.80 3.30 16.90
C LEU A 38 -7.31 3.25 16.71
N LYS A 39 -7.88 4.30 16.11
CA LYS A 39 -9.27 4.38 15.67
C LYS A 39 -9.30 4.69 14.16
N ASP A 40 -10.33 4.23 13.47
CA ASP A 40 -10.53 4.48 12.05
C ASP A 40 -12.02 4.40 11.71
N LEU A 41 -12.42 4.93 10.55
CA LEU A 41 -13.80 4.83 10.07
C LEU A 41 -14.13 3.35 9.76
N PRO A 42 -15.35 2.88 10.07
CA PRO A 42 -15.74 1.50 9.88
C PRO A 42 -15.64 1.07 8.41
N LYS A 43 -15.10 -0.12 8.14
CA LYS A 43 -14.90 -0.60 6.76
C LYS A 43 -16.19 -1.01 6.05
N SER A 44 -17.20 -1.48 6.78
CA SER A 44 -18.43 -2.07 6.24
C SER A 44 -19.57 -1.09 6.01
N ARG A 45 -19.62 0.02 6.76
CA ARG A 45 -20.65 1.07 6.65
C ARG A 45 -20.02 2.43 6.38
N ILE A 46 -20.85 3.45 6.15
CA ILE A 46 -20.40 4.82 5.88
C ILE A 46 -19.60 5.40 7.04
N GLY A 47 -20.07 5.26 8.28
CA GLY A 47 -19.37 5.79 9.46
C GLY A 47 -19.22 7.31 9.47
N VAL A 48 -20.01 8.01 8.65
CA VAL A 48 -20.11 9.46 8.58
C VAL A 48 -21.60 9.76 8.61
N ASP A 49 -22.03 10.58 9.55
CA ASP A 49 -23.41 11.05 9.58
C ASP A 49 -23.69 11.91 8.35
N GLU A 50 -24.79 11.66 7.64
CA GLU A 50 -25.02 12.30 6.34
C GLU A 50 -25.52 13.74 6.45
N ALA A 51 -26.11 14.11 7.59
CA ALA A 51 -26.63 15.46 7.81
C ALA A 51 -25.55 16.40 8.39
N SER A 52 -24.76 15.91 9.34
CA SER A 52 -23.78 16.70 10.11
C SER A 52 -22.32 16.42 9.75
N TYR A 53 -22.05 15.40 8.94
CA TYR A 53 -20.70 14.90 8.62
C TYR A 53 -19.88 14.44 9.83
N GLN A 54 -20.52 14.19 10.97
CA GLN A 54 -19.83 13.71 12.17
C GLN A 54 -19.29 12.29 11.95
N PRO A 55 -18.01 12.02 12.26
CA PRO A 55 -17.42 10.70 12.13
C PRO A 55 -17.81 9.76 13.26
N ASP A 56 -18.08 8.51 12.92
CA ASP A 56 -18.19 7.40 13.87
C ASP A 56 -16.93 6.54 13.79
N TYR A 57 -15.95 6.89 14.63
CA TYR A 57 -14.68 6.19 14.71
C TYR A 57 -14.76 4.94 15.57
N ILE A 58 -14.30 3.82 15.01
CA ILE A 58 -14.20 2.54 15.73
C ILE A 58 -12.75 2.17 16.00
N THR A 59 -12.50 1.42 17.08
CA THR A 59 -11.16 0.89 17.36
C THR A 59 -10.72 -0.09 16.26
N VAL A 60 -9.46 0.05 15.82
CA VAL A 60 -8.87 -0.86 14.84
C VAL A 60 -8.76 -2.27 15.42
N ARG A 61 -9.35 -3.25 14.72
CA ARG A 61 -9.35 -4.67 15.15
C ARG A 61 -7.92 -5.22 15.26
N GLY A 62 -7.69 -6.06 16.26
CA GLY A 62 -6.40 -6.74 16.47
C GLY A 62 -5.39 -5.98 17.33
N LYS A 63 -5.68 -4.74 17.75
CA LYS A 63 -4.79 -3.92 18.59
C LYS A 63 -5.03 -4.00 20.09
N GLY A 64 -5.89 -4.91 20.58
CA GLY A 64 -6.28 -4.97 22.00
C GLY A 64 -5.10 -5.12 22.97
N LYS A 65 -4.18 -6.06 22.72
CA LYS A 65 -2.98 -6.26 23.56
C LYS A 65 -2.06 -5.03 23.56
N LEU A 66 -1.83 -4.46 22.37
CA LEU A 66 -1.03 -3.24 22.21
C LEU A 66 -1.63 -2.05 22.95
N LEU A 67 -2.95 -1.85 22.86
CA LEU A 67 -3.66 -0.78 23.56
C LEU A 67 -3.56 -0.92 25.09
N ALA A 68 -3.67 -2.15 25.60
CA ALA A 68 -3.53 -2.40 27.03
C ALA A 68 -2.11 -2.06 27.53
N GLU A 69 -1.08 -2.45 26.76
CA GLU A 69 0.30 -2.10 27.06
C GLU A 69 0.53 -0.59 27.03
N LEU A 70 0.11 0.08 25.95
CA LEU A 70 0.29 1.53 25.79
C LEU A 70 -0.42 2.32 26.90
N LYS A 71 -1.67 1.96 27.26
CA LYS A 71 -2.41 2.61 28.35
C LYS A 71 -1.69 2.49 29.69
N ARG A 72 -1.11 1.31 29.99
CA ARG A 72 -0.34 1.09 31.21
C ARG A 72 0.93 1.94 31.22
N GLU A 73 1.65 2.01 30.10
CA GLU A 73 2.89 2.79 30.00
C GLU A 73 2.62 4.29 30.07
N THR A 74 1.52 4.78 29.50
CA THR A 74 1.14 6.20 29.59
C THR A 74 0.79 6.61 31.02
N LEU A 75 0.13 5.74 31.80
CA LEU A 75 -0.19 6.02 33.21
C LEU A 75 1.07 6.08 34.11
N ASN A 76 2.13 5.35 33.74
CA ASN A 76 3.38 5.29 34.50
C ASN A 76 4.44 6.29 33.99
N ALA A 77 4.10 7.15 33.03
CA ALA A 77 5.05 8.09 32.45
C ALA A 77 5.08 9.40 33.22
N ARG A 78 6.28 9.96 33.44
CA ARG A 78 6.45 11.29 34.06
C ARG A 78 5.90 12.41 33.16
N LYS A 79 6.21 12.33 31.87
CA LYS A 79 5.78 13.25 30.82
C LYS A 79 5.62 12.45 29.53
N ILE A 80 4.62 12.78 28.72
CA ILE A 80 4.34 12.10 27.45
C ILE A 80 4.61 13.07 26.30
N PHE A 81 5.36 12.60 25.32
CA PHE A 81 5.61 13.27 24.05
C PHE A 81 5.08 12.42 22.90
N ILE A 82 4.63 13.07 21.84
CA ILE A 82 4.13 12.45 20.62
C ILE A 82 4.99 12.92 19.46
N ALA A 83 5.69 11.97 18.84
CA ALA A 83 6.66 12.22 17.78
C ALA A 83 6.20 11.59 16.46
N THR A 84 4.93 11.80 16.11
CA THR A 84 4.40 11.40 14.80
C THR A 84 5.03 12.18 13.66
N ASN A 85 4.85 11.75 12.42
CA ASN A 85 5.41 12.44 11.25
C ASN A 85 5.01 13.93 11.20
N PRO A 86 5.85 14.79 10.60
CA PRO A 86 5.61 16.23 10.52
C PRO A 86 4.63 16.58 9.39
N ASP A 87 3.49 15.90 9.34
CA ASP A 87 2.41 16.16 8.39
C ASP A 87 1.04 16.18 9.08
N TRP A 88 0.01 16.63 8.37
CA TRP A 88 -1.37 16.65 8.83
C TRP A 88 -1.92 15.28 9.29
N GLN A 89 -1.44 14.17 8.71
CA GLN A 89 -1.81 12.82 9.14
C GLN A 89 -1.18 12.48 10.49
N GLY A 90 0.09 12.82 10.67
CA GLY A 90 0.81 12.70 11.92
C GLY A 90 0.19 13.56 13.02
N GLU A 91 -0.29 14.76 12.68
CA GLU A 91 -1.01 15.62 13.61
C GLU A 91 -2.35 15.01 14.04
N PHE A 92 -3.14 14.51 13.08
CA PHE A 92 -4.38 13.79 13.36
C PHE A 92 -4.15 12.55 14.25
N LEU A 93 -3.10 11.76 13.98
CA LEU A 93 -2.70 10.64 14.82
C LEU A 93 -2.35 11.09 16.24
N ALA A 94 -1.62 12.20 16.37
CA ALA A 94 -1.25 12.75 17.66
C ALA A 94 -2.49 13.17 18.46
N ARG A 95 -3.45 13.86 17.83
CA ARG A 95 -4.73 14.20 18.47
C ARG A 95 -5.50 12.96 18.94
N GLN A 96 -5.54 11.92 18.12
CA GLN A 96 -6.18 10.65 18.46
C GLN A 96 -5.47 9.94 19.63
N TYR A 97 -4.14 10.04 19.73
CA TYR A 97 -3.42 9.51 20.90
C TYR A 97 -3.78 10.28 22.16
N CYS A 98 -3.91 11.61 22.07
CA CYS A 98 -4.40 12.42 23.18
C CYS A 98 -5.76 11.95 23.70
N GLU A 99 -6.71 11.70 22.80
CA GLU A 99 -8.03 11.17 23.19
C GLU A 99 -7.97 9.77 23.81
N VAL A 100 -7.19 8.86 23.23
CA VAL A 100 -7.15 7.44 23.65
C VAL A 100 -6.43 7.27 24.99
N PHE A 101 -5.43 8.12 25.26
CA PHE A 101 -4.57 8.00 26.44
C PHE A 101 -4.78 9.11 27.48
N GLY A 102 -5.71 10.05 27.25
CA GLY A 102 -6.01 11.13 28.19
C GLY A 102 -4.89 12.18 28.29
N ILE A 103 -4.17 12.44 27.21
CA ILE A 103 -3.11 13.47 27.16
C ILE A 103 -3.77 14.81 26.85
N ASN A 104 -3.41 15.87 27.57
CA ASN A 104 -3.91 17.21 27.28
C ASN A 104 -3.34 17.72 25.94
N PRO A 105 -4.17 17.95 24.89
CA PRO A 105 -3.69 18.40 23.58
C PRO A 105 -3.14 19.84 23.61
N LEU A 106 -3.51 20.65 24.61
CA LEU A 106 -2.99 22.00 24.83
C LEU A 106 -1.63 22.02 25.53
N SER A 107 -1.17 20.87 26.03
CA SER A 107 0.16 20.76 26.64
C SER A 107 1.26 20.67 25.58
N HIS A 108 2.50 20.99 25.97
CA HIS A 108 3.69 20.86 25.12
C HIS A 108 4.08 19.38 24.96
N CYS A 109 3.22 18.63 24.29
CA CYS A 109 3.29 17.19 24.10
C CYS A 109 3.67 16.81 22.67
N ARG A 110 3.52 17.69 21.68
CA ARG A 110 3.81 17.41 20.27
C ARG A 110 5.23 17.80 19.92
N ILE A 111 6.00 16.85 19.36
CA ILE A 111 7.33 17.11 18.81
C ILE A 111 7.38 16.66 17.35
N THR A 112 7.94 17.49 16.46
CA THR A 112 8.11 17.19 15.03
C THR A 112 9.59 17.02 14.71
N LEU A 113 9.91 16.10 13.79
CA LEU A 113 11.28 15.80 13.40
C LEU A 113 11.34 15.71 11.88
N ASP A 114 11.83 16.77 11.23
CA ASP A 114 12.06 16.79 9.78
C ASP A 114 13.24 15.92 9.39
N GLU A 115 14.17 15.72 10.33
CA GLU A 115 15.29 14.80 10.24
C GLU A 115 15.51 14.05 11.56
N LEU A 116 16.02 12.82 11.47
CA LEU A 116 16.36 11.98 12.64
C LEU A 116 17.87 12.04 12.91
N THR A 117 18.31 13.12 13.55
CA THR A 117 19.69 13.34 14.01
C THR A 117 19.75 13.56 15.52
N LYS A 118 20.95 13.44 16.13
CA LYS A 118 21.13 13.70 17.57
C LYS A 118 20.86 15.16 17.94
N GLN A 119 21.15 16.09 17.04
CA GLN A 119 20.96 17.53 17.24
C GLN A 119 19.48 17.91 17.08
N SER A 120 18.83 17.45 16.00
CA SER A 120 17.40 17.71 15.77
C SER A 120 16.53 17.17 16.90
N TYR A 121 16.90 16.03 17.47
CA TYR A 121 16.22 15.47 18.63
C TYR A 121 16.20 16.44 19.81
N LYS A 122 17.35 16.99 20.24
CA LYS A 122 17.40 17.86 21.42
C LYS A 122 16.55 19.12 21.19
N ALA A 123 16.70 19.74 20.02
CA ALA A 123 15.93 20.91 19.62
C ALA A 123 14.41 20.64 19.61
N ALA A 124 13.97 19.46 19.14
CA ALA A 124 12.56 19.12 19.07
C ALA A 124 11.88 19.00 20.44
N PHE A 125 12.60 18.62 21.50
CA PHE A 125 12.04 18.57 22.86
C PHE A 125 11.91 19.95 23.48
N GLU A 126 12.85 20.85 23.17
CA GLU A 126 12.81 22.25 23.58
C GLU A 126 11.69 23.00 22.84
N ALA A 127 11.49 22.67 21.55
CA ALA A 127 10.43 23.20 20.70
C ALA A 127 9.10 22.43 20.79
N ALA A 128 8.91 21.59 21.82
CA ALA A 128 7.67 20.85 22.00
C ALA A 128 6.49 21.83 22.07
N ARG A 129 5.41 21.54 21.35
CA ARG A 129 4.25 22.44 21.20
C ARG A 129 2.93 21.74 21.51
N PRO A 130 1.81 22.49 21.63
CA PRO A 130 0.46 21.94 21.57
C PRO A 130 0.17 21.26 20.23
N ILE A 131 -0.89 20.45 20.20
CA ILE A 131 -1.45 19.90 18.96
C ILE A 131 -2.05 21.03 18.12
N ASP A 132 -1.82 20.98 16.80
CA ASP A 132 -2.42 21.92 15.85
C ASP A 132 -3.75 21.37 15.33
N ASP A 133 -4.85 21.81 15.93
CA ASP A 133 -6.20 21.35 15.56
C ASP A 133 -6.58 21.73 14.11
N LYS A 134 -5.94 22.71 13.48
CA LYS A 134 -6.21 23.06 12.06
C LYS A 134 -5.70 21.96 11.13
N LEU A 135 -4.51 21.44 11.39
CA LEU A 135 -3.95 20.30 10.65
C LEU A 135 -4.75 19.01 10.90
N VAL A 136 -5.22 18.81 12.13
CA VAL A 136 -6.13 17.71 12.48
C VAL A 136 -7.42 17.80 11.66
N ASP A 137 -8.03 18.99 11.63
CA ASP A 137 -9.27 19.26 10.91
C ASP A 137 -9.12 19.09 9.40
N ALA A 138 -7.98 19.53 8.83
CA ALA A 138 -7.66 19.34 7.43
C ALA A 138 -7.61 17.85 7.05
N PHE A 139 -6.87 17.04 7.82
CA PHE A 139 -6.81 15.60 7.56
C PHE A 139 -8.17 14.92 7.77
N GLN A 140 -8.93 15.32 8.79
CA GLN A 140 -10.27 14.77 9.04
C GLN A 140 -11.25 15.13 7.92
N ALA A 141 -11.29 16.38 7.44
CA ALA A 141 -12.09 16.77 6.27
C ALA A 141 -11.81 15.88 5.08
N LYS A 142 -10.52 15.69 4.76
CA LYS A 142 -10.09 14.82 3.68
C LYS A 142 -10.62 13.39 3.85
N GLN A 143 -10.45 12.82 5.04
CA GLN A 143 -10.89 11.45 5.35
C GLN A 143 -12.41 11.28 5.23
N LEU A 144 -13.17 12.27 5.73
CA LEU A 144 -14.63 12.29 5.69
C LEU A 144 -15.16 12.39 4.26
N ILE A 145 -14.65 13.34 3.46
CA ILE A 145 -15.00 13.50 2.04
C ILE A 145 -14.73 12.19 1.28
N ASP A 146 -13.50 11.65 1.40
CA ASP A 146 -13.12 10.44 0.68
C ASP A 146 -14.00 9.23 1.08
N LYS A 147 -14.39 9.14 2.36
CA LYS A 147 -15.25 8.07 2.87
C LYS A 147 -16.70 8.20 2.39
N TYR A 148 -17.28 9.40 2.50
CA TYR A 148 -18.66 9.71 2.12
C TYR A 148 -18.88 9.42 0.62
N VAL A 149 -18.04 10.00 -0.23
CA VAL A 149 -18.08 9.82 -1.69
C VAL A 149 -17.95 8.36 -2.07
N SER A 150 -16.95 7.66 -1.51
CA SER A 150 -16.71 6.26 -1.86
C SER A 150 -17.86 5.36 -1.43
N HIS A 151 -18.59 5.71 -0.36
CA HIS A 151 -19.77 4.98 0.06
C HIS A 151 -20.94 5.21 -0.90
N LYS A 152 -21.29 6.47 -1.17
CA LYS A 152 -22.40 6.87 -2.05
C LYS A 152 -22.21 6.38 -3.49
N VAL A 153 -21.03 6.57 -4.07
CA VAL A 153 -20.71 6.00 -5.39
C VAL A 153 -20.75 4.47 -5.36
N GLY A 154 -20.28 3.85 -4.26
CA GLY A 154 -20.38 2.41 -4.10
C GLY A 154 -21.82 1.89 -4.09
N GLU A 155 -22.76 2.67 -3.54
CA GLU A 155 -24.17 2.36 -3.58
C GLU A 155 -24.71 2.43 -5.00
N TYR A 156 -24.46 3.52 -5.72
CA TYR A 156 -24.84 3.68 -7.12
C TYR A 156 -24.28 2.55 -8.00
N LEU A 157 -22.97 2.29 -7.92
CA LEU A 157 -22.31 1.23 -8.69
C LEU A 157 -22.83 -0.17 -8.33
N SER A 158 -23.30 -0.39 -7.10
CA SER A 158 -23.89 -1.67 -6.73
C SER A 158 -25.22 -1.96 -7.42
N ARG A 159 -25.97 -0.90 -7.77
CA ARG A 159 -27.25 -0.97 -8.50
C ARG A 159 -27.01 -1.04 -10.01
N VAL A 160 -26.00 -0.35 -10.54
CA VAL A 160 -25.66 -0.38 -11.96
C VAL A 160 -24.94 -1.67 -12.36
N ILE A 161 -23.93 -2.06 -11.59
CA ILE A 161 -22.98 -3.13 -11.90
C ILE A 161 -23.26 -4.35 -11.02
N TRP A 162 -22.75 -4.36 -9.78
CA TRP A 162 -23.09 -5.34 -8.74
C TRP A 162 -22.50 -4.99 -7.36
N ARG A 163 -23.00 -5.66 -6.31
CA ARG A 163 -22.56 -5.50 -4.93
C ARG A 163 -21.06 -5.65 -4.76
N GLY A 164 -20.46 -4.71 -4.02
CA GLY A 164 -19.02 -4.72 -3.70
C GLY A 164 -18.14 -3.91 -4.65
N VAL A 165 -18.66 -3.53 -5.83
CA VAL A 165 -18.02 -2.56 -6.72
C VAL A 165 -18.06 -1.20 -6.04
N LYS A 166 -16.88 -0.63 -5.77
CA LYS A 166 -16.70 0.68 -5.14
C LYS A 166 -15.44 1.34 -5.69
N VAL A 167 -15.46 2.65 -5.80
CA VAL A 167 -14.30 3.46 -6.16
C VAL A 167 -14.37 4.78 -5.40
N GLY A 168 -13.23 5.39 -5.13
CA GLY A 168 -13.15 6.70 -4.48
C GLY A 168 -12.57 7.73 -5.44
N ARG A 169 -12.73 9.02 -5.13
CA ARG A 169 -12.37 10.17 -5.98
C ARG A 169 -11.03 10.03 -6.70
N PHE A 170 -9.92 9.89 -5.95
CA PHE A 170 -8.58 9.75 -6.55
C PHE A 170 -8.45 8.50 -7.44
N ARG A 171 -9.06 7.38 -7.05
CA ARG A 171 -8.98 6.11 -7.80
C ARG A 171 -9.82 6.14 -9.07
N ALA A 172 -10.95 6.84 -9.06
CA ALA A 172 -11.80 7.04 -10.23
C ALA A 172 -11.07 7.92 -11.26
N MET A 173 -10.52 9.06 -10.81
CA MET A 173 -9.65 9.90 -11.62
C MET A 173 -8.46 9.10 -12.18
N LEU A 174 -7.73 8.35 -11.33
CA LEU A 174 -6.60 7.54 -11.77
C LEU A 174 -7.00 6.46 -12.80
N LEU A 175 -8.16 5.81 -12.62
CA LEU A 175 -8.68 4.83 -13.58
C LEU A 175 -9.00 5.49 -14.93
N LYS A 176 -9.62 6.68 -14.92
CA LYS A 176 -9.91 7.47 -16.12
C LYS A 176 -8.62 7.87 -16.84
N LEU A 177 -7.62 8.34 -16.09
CA LEU A 177 -6.31 8.68 -16.65
C LEU A 177 -5.62 7.47 -17.29
N ILE A 178 -5.69 6.28 -16.67
CA ILE A 178 -5.15 5.03 -17.23
C ILE A 178 -5.88 4.63 -18.51
N ALA A 179 -7.21 4.76 -18.56
CA ALA A 179 -8.01 4.42 -19.74
C ALA A 179 -7.70 5.30 -20.95
N GLU A 180 -7.48 6.59 -20.70
CA GLU A 180 -7.15 7.58 -21.74
C GLU A 180 -5.67 7.49 -22.20
N GLU A 181 -4.81 6.90 -21.39
CA GLU A 181 -3.37 6.90 -21.63
C GLU A 181 -3.00 5.83 -22.66
N LYS A 182 -2.36 6.26 -23.75
CA LYS A 182 -1.72 5.36 -24.72
C LYS A 182 -0.22 5.38 -24.45
N PRO A 183 0.48 4.23 -24.46
CA PRO A 183 1.94 4.22 -24.32
C PRO A 183 2.56 5.05 -25.45
N ALA A 184 3.15 6.18 -25.09
CA ALA A 184 3.79 7.13 -25.99
C ALA A 184 4.97 7.81 -25.28
N GLN A 185 5.99 8.19 -26.03
CA GLN A 185 7.15 8.92 -25.51
C GLN A 185 6.71 10.28 -24.95
N LYS A 186 7.11 10.61 -23.72
CA LYS A 186 6.74 11.87 -23.06
C LYS A 186 7.90 12.44 -22.26
N SER A 187 8.10 13.75 -22.34
CA SER A 187 9.09 14.44 -21.52
C SER A 187 8.48 14.96 -20.21
N LEU A 188 9.30 14.98 -19.16
CA LEU A 188 8.98 15.62 -17.88
C LEU A 188 10.02 16.69 -17.59
N THR A 189 9.56 17.86 -17.12
CA THR A 189 10.47 18.91 -16.69
C THR A 189 10.66 18.81 -15.19
N ILE A 190 11.86 18.40 -14.76
CA ILE A 190 12.19 18.28 -13.33
C ILE A 190 12.88 19.56 -12.88
N LYS A 191 12.22 20.29 -11.96
CA LYS A 191 12.79 21.47 -11.29
C LYS A 191 13.96 21.08 -10.38
N LYS A 192 14.68 22.07 -9.84
CA LYS A 192 15.82 21.85 -8.92
C LYS A 192 15.41 21.03 -7.70
N ASP A 193 14.35 21.49 -7.07
CA ASP A 193 13.94 21.08 -5.74
C ASP A 193 13.43 19.64 -5.80
N LEU A 194 14.02 18.78 -4.99
CA LEU A 194 13.68 17.36 -4.96
C LEU A 194 12.44 17.19 -4.07
N THR A 195 11.28 16.97 -4.67
CA THR A 195 10.04 16.64 -3.96
C THR A 195 9.76 15.15 -4.03
N SER A 196 8.74 14.67 -3.32
CA SER A 196 8.29 13.28 -3.44
C SER A 196 7.93 12.91 -4.89
N THR A 197 7.30 13.86 -5.62
CA THR A 197 6.93 13.71 -7.02
C THR A 197 8.14 13.57 -7.92
N THR A 198 9.11 14.50 -7.80
CA THR A 198 10.29 14.49 -8.68
C THR A 198 11.22 13.31 -8.36
N LEU A 199 11.37 12.93 -7.08
CA LEU A 199 12.13 11.73 -6.69
C LEU A 199 11.53 10.45 -7.31
N GLN A 200 10.21 10.31 -7.29
CA GLN A 200 9.55 9.16 -7.87
C GLN A 200 9.75 9.10 -9.39
N ALA A 201 9.66 10.23 -10.09
CA ALA A 201 9.93 10.31 -11.53
C ALA A 201 11.38 9.93 -11.88
N LEU A 202 12.36 10.46 -11.14
CA LEU A 202 13.79 10.13 -11.30
C LEU A 202 14.05 8.64 -11.09
N ALA A 203 13.49 8.07 -10.01
CA ALA A 203 13.71 6.69 -9.66
C ALA A 203 13.08 5.71 -10.68
N VAL A 204 11.97 6.07 -11.31
CA VAL A 204 11.41 5.30 -12.43
C VAL A 204 12.41 5.29 -13.59
N LYS A 205 12.89 6.46 -14.00
CA LYS A 205 13.81 6.59 -15.15
C LYS A 205 15.14 5.90 -14.93
N GLU A 206 15.83 6.26 -13.86
CA GLU A 206 17.25 5.93 -13.70
C GLU A 206 17.44 4.58 -13.00
N LEU A 207 16.46 4.14 -12.20
CA LEU A 207 16.58 2.95 -11.38
C LEU A 207 15.56 1.85 -11.73
N ASN A 208 14.57 2.14 -12.57
CA ASN A 208 13.41 1.27 -12.83
C ASN A 208 12.68 0.88 -11.53
N PHE A 209 12.54 1.85 -10.62
CA PHE A 209 11.79 1.66 -9.39
C PHE A 209 10.37 2.18 -9.57
N SER A 210 9.37 1.31 -9.34
CA SER A 210 7.98 1.75 -9.23
C SER A 210 7.84 2.81 -8.13
N ALA A 211 6.88 3.73 -8.28
CA ALA A 211 6.54 4.75 -7.28
C ALA A 211 6.44 4.20 -5.84
N GLY A 212 5.76 3.05 -5.66
CA GLY A 212 5.60 2.42 -4.35
C GLY A 212 6.90 1.91 -3.74
N ARG A 213 7.81 1.41 -4.56
CA ARG A 213 9.16 0.98 -4.12
C ARG A 213 9.98 2.19 -3.70
N THR A 214 9.99 3.24 -4.53
CA THR A 214 10.72 4.49 -4.23
C THR A 214 10.26 5.08 -2.90
N ARG A 215 8.95 5.19 -2.68
CA ARG A 215 8.39 5.67 -1.41
C ARG A 215 8.81 4.82 -0.22
N PHE A 216 8.73 3.49 -0.35
CA PHE A 216 9.10 2.58 0.73
C PHE A 216 10.58 2.76 1.12
N ILE A 217 11.49 2.82 0.15
CA ILE A 217 12.92 2.99 0.40
C ILE A 217 13.21 4.39 0.97
N ALA A 218 12.61 5.44 0.42
CA ALA A 218 12.77 6.81 0.93
C ALA A 218 12.33 6.92 2.40
N GLY A 219 11.21 6.28 2.76
CA GLY A 219 10.77 6.18 4.16
C GLY A 219 11.82 5.53 5.06
N GLN A 220 12.49 4.46 4.60
CA GLN A 220 13.58 3.83 5.36
C GLN A 220 14.81 4.74 5.50
N LEU A 221 15.17 5.48 4.44
CA LEU A 221 16.28 6.44 4.46
C LEU A 221 16.00 7.59 5.44
N TYR A 222 14.74 8.01 5.60
CA TYR A 222 14.31 8.97 6.62
C TYR A 222 14.26 8.37 8.03
N GLU A 223 13.60 7.22 8.21
CA GLU A 223 13.40 6.56 9.52
C GLU A 223 14.71 6.10 10.16
N GLY A 224 15.80 6.03 9.38
CA GLY A 224 17.17 5.97 9.86
C GLY A 224 17.87 4.63 9.68
N MET A 225 19.18 4.70 9.41
CA MET A 225 20.08 3.56 9.22
C MET A 225 21.00 3.40 10.43
N ASN A 226 21.52 2.20 10.65
CA ASN A 226 22.47 1.91 11.73
C ASN A 226 23.90 1.96 11.20
N PHE A 227 24.72 2.86 11.74
CA PHE A 227 26.09 3.14 11.31
C PHE A 227 27.13 2.70 12.35
N ASP A 228 26.92 1.54 12.98
CA ASP A 228 27.77 0.96 14.03
C ASP A 228 28.33 1.98 15.06
N LYS A 229 29.53 2.53 14.81
CA LYS A 229 30.22 3.49 15.70
C LYS A 229 29.63 4.90 15.67
N ASP A 230 29.02 5.32 14.56
CA ASP A 230 28.44 6.66 14.37
C ASP A 230 26.97 6.75 14.83
N GLY A 231 26.44 5.66 15.38
CA GLY A 231 25.07 5.58 15.90
C GLY A 231 24.03 5.34 14.81
N CYS A 232 22.79 5.75 15.07
CA CYS A 232 21.72 5.71 14.08
C CYS A 232 21.57 7.09 13.44
N ALA A 233 21.14 7.21 12.20
CA ALA A 233 20.62 8.47 11.67
C ALA A 233 19.82 8.32 10.39
N GLY A 234 18.89 9.26 10.18
CA GLY A 234 18.32 9.52 8.86
C GLY A 234 19.41 9.96 7.89
N LEU A 235 19.25 9.63 6.61
CA LEU A 235 20.12 10.10 5.52
C LEU A 235 19.47 11.26 4.76
N ILE A 236 18.15 11.32 4.74
CA ILE A 236 17.34 12.36 4.08
C ILE A 236 16.30 12.95 5.06
N THR A 237 15.78 14.13 4.75
CA THR A 237 14.63 14.70 5.43
C THR A 237 13.33 13.96 5.10
N TYR A 238 12.25 14.30 5.80
CA TYR A 238 10.94 13.68 5.60
C TYR A 238 10.50 13.76 4.11
N PRO A 239 10.28 12.62 3.42
CA PRO A 239 10.12 12.62 1.97
C PRO A 239 8.69 12.92 1.49
N HIS A 240 7.84 13.49 2.35
CA HIS A 240 6.44 13.78 2.08
C HIS A 240 6.12 15.23 2.45
N GLY A 241 5.35 15.91 1.60
CA GLY A 241 4.80 17.25 1.88
C GLY A 241 5.79 18.42 1.80
N ILE A 242 7.10 18.17 1.79
CA ILE A 242 8.15 19.19 1.73
C ILE A 242 9.27 18.80 0.75
N GLU A 243 10.25 19.69 0.59
CA GLU A 243 11.49 19.44 -0.13
C GLU A 243 12.36 18.41 0.61
N ILE A 244 12.93 17.48 -0.16
CA ILE A 244 13.84 16.44 0.28
C ILE A 244 15.25 17.01 0.26
N ALA A 245 15.89 17.01 1.43
CA ALA A 245 17.27 17.45 1.61
C ALA A 245 18.13 16.32 2.22
N LEU A 246 19.45 16.48 2.14
CA LEU A 246 20.41 15.63 2.84
C LEU A 246 20.50 16.06 4.30
N THR A 247 20.48 15.09 5.21
CA THR A 247 20.76 15.35 6.64
C THR A 247 22.23 15.68 6.91
N SER A 248 23.13 15.23 6.01
CA SER A 248 24.55 15.52 6.09
C SER A 248 25.22 15.30 4.74
N GLU A 249 25.91 16.32 4.22
CA GLU A 249 26.74 16.21 3.02
C GLU A 249 27.95 15.29 3.21
N ARG A 250 28.42 15.09 4.45
CA ARG A 250 29.56 14.21 4.72
C ARG A 250 29.26 12.73 4.49
N ARG A 251 27.98 12.34 4.54
CA ARG A 251 27.54 10.96 4.33
C ARG A 251 27.32 10.66 2.86
N ASN A 252 28.37 10.78 2.05
CA ASN A 252 28.26 10.40 0.64
C ASN A 252 27.92 8.90 0.48
N PRO A 253 27.32 8.49 -0.66
CA PRO A 253 26.84 7.13 -0.84
C PRO A 253 27.91 6.06 -0.64
N GLU A 254 29.13 6.29 -1.12
CA GLU A 254 30.25 5.37 -1.01
C GLU A 254 30.64 5.13 0.44
N ALA A 255 30.67 6.18 1.27
CA ALA A 255 31.00 6.09 2.69
C ALA A 255 29.97 5.29 3.49
N VAL A 256 28.70 5.31 3.10
CA VAL A 256 27.62 4.62 3.81
C VAL A 256 27.19 3.29 3.17
N LYS A 257 27.76 2.92 2.02
CA LYS A 257 27.35 1.76 1.21
C LYS A 257 27.21 0.46 2.00
N GLN A 258 28.15 0.18 2.90
CA GLN A 258 28.16 -1.05 3.71
C GLN A 258 26.95 -1.19 4.65
N TYR A 259 26.29 -0.08 4.99
CA TYR A 259 25.12 -0.05 5.87
C TYR A 259 23.79 -0.08 5.10
N LEU A 260 23.85 0.01 3.77
CA LEU A 260 22.68 0.07 2.90
C LEU A 260 22.49 -1.24 2.14
N THR A 261 21.23 -1.62 1.92
CA THR A 261 20.90 -2.61 0.88
C THR A 261 21.18 -2.04 -0.50
N ASP A 262 21.33 -2.88 -1.52
CA ASP A 262 21.54 -2.44 -2.92
C ASP A 262 20.50 -1.40 -3.36
N TYR A 263 19.22 -1.66 -3.07
CA TYR A 263 18.13 -0.75 -3.40
C TYR A 263 18.20 0.59 -2.66
N GLN A 264 18.57 0.57 -1.38
CA GLN A 264 18.77 1.79 -0.58
C GLN A 264 19.97 2.59 -1.09
N PHE A 265 21.08 1.92 -1.39
CA PHE A 265 22.27 2.54 -1.96
C PHE A 265 21.94 3.22 -3.29
N ARG A 266 21.31 2.50 -4.22
CA ARG A 266 20.92 3.05 -5.53
C ARG A 266 20.01 4.27 -5.43
N LEU A 267 18.98 4.23 -4.57
CA LEU A 267 18.10 5.39 -4.38
C LEU A 267 18.83 6.54 -3.71
N TYR A 268 19.66 6.26 -2.70
CA TYR A 268 20.41 7.29 -1.99
C TYR A 268 21.45 7.96 -2.89
N SER A 269 22.16 7.19 -3.72
CA SER A 269 23.08 7.72 -4.73
C SER A 269 22.39 8.67 -5.69
N LEU A 270 21.19 8.33 -6.16
CA LEU A 270 20.37 9.20 -7.02
C LEU A 270 19.97 10.49 -6.31
N ILE A 271 19.52 10.41 -5.06
CA ILE A 271 19.16 11.59 -4.25
C ILE A 271 20.39 12.49 -4.04
N TYR A 272 21.50 11.89 -3.63
CA TYR A 272 22.74 12.61 -3.32
C TYR A 272 23.32 13.28 -4.56
N SER A 273 23.42 12.57 -5.69
CA SER A 273 23.93 13.15 -6.94
C SER A 273 23.06 14.32 -7.41
N ARG A 274 21.74 14.22 -7.24
CA ARG A 274 20.80 15.28 -7.60
C ARG A 274 20.96 16.51 -6.72
N LEU A 275 21.03 16.35 -5.41
CA LEU A 275 21.09 17.46 -4.45
C LEU A 275 22.45 18.15 -4.42
N THR A 276 23.53 17.44 -4.77
CA THR A 276 24.89 18.00 -4.87
C THR A 276 25.24 18.54 -6.26
N ALA A 277 24.37 18.33 -7.27
CA ALA A 277 24.61 18.82 -8.62
C ALA A 277 24.58 20.36 -8.67
N LYS A 278 25.56 20.96 -9.37
CA LYS A 278 25.63 22.42 -9.57
C LYS A 278 24.49 22.97 -10.44
N ALA A 279 23.88 22.16 -11.30
CA ALA A 279 22.83 22.57 -12.22
C ALA A 279 21.49 22.79 -11.52
N SER A 280 20.88 23.96 -11.71
CA SER A 280 19.60 24.33 -11.09
C SER A 280 18.38 23.67 -11.74
N THR A 281 18.46 23.18 -12.98
CA THR A 281 17.31 22.55 -13.64
C THR A 281 17.82 21.43 -14.53
N THR A 282 17.14 20.28 -14.51
CA THR A 282 17.46 19.18 -15.42
C THR A 282 16.18 18.75 -16.11
N ARG A 283 16.11 18.95 -17.43
CA ARG A 283 15.06 18.32 -18.22
C ARG A 283 15.37 16.84 -18.33
N ILE A 284 14.39 16.02 -18.00
CA ILE A 284 14.56 14.59 -17.91
C ILE A 284 13.49 13.98 -18.79
N GLU A 285 13.92 13.53 -19.96
CA GLU A 285 13.05 12.75 -20.84
C GLU A 285 12.75 11.43 -20.15
N LEU A 286 11.49 11.18 -19.81
CA LEU A 286 11.11 9.82 -19.46
C LEU A 286 10.94 9.07 -20.76
N ASP A 287 11.61 7.93 -20.89
CA ASP A 287 11.20 6.98 -21.89
C ASP A 287 9.79 6.53 -21.48
N GLY A 288 8.79 6.83 -22.31
CA GLY A 288 7.37 6.50 -22.05
C GLY A 288 7.08 5.00 -22.09
N THR A 289 8.09 4.17 -21.79
CA THR A 289 8.13 2.72 -21.88
C THR A 289 7.40 2.05 -20.71
N THR A 290 7.15 2.77 -19.62
CA THR A 290 6.37 2.30 -18.46
C THR A 290 5.17 3.21 -18.18
N ASN A 291 4.06 2.67 -17.67
CA ASN A 291 2.92 3.55 -17.34
C ASN A 291 3.21 4.49 -16.18
N ASP A 292 4.08 4.08 -15.26
CA ASP A 292 4.49 4.93 -14.15
C ASP A 292 5.04 6.23 -14.75
N ALA A 293 5.97 6.17 -15.70
CA ALA A 293 6.48 7.34 -16.42
C ALA A 293 5.38 8.16 -17.15
N ALA A 294 4.53 7.50 -17.93
CA ALA A 294 3.50 8.18 -18.72
C ALA A 294 2.46 8.91 -17.85
N LEU A 295 2.02 8.28 -16.76
CA LEU A 295 1.05 8.84 -15.82
C LEU A 295 1.67 9.98 -15.01
N MET A 296 2.93 9.85 -14.59
CA MET A 296 3.66 10.93 -13.90
C MET A 296 3.74 12.19 -14.77
N ALA A 297 4.07 12.03 -16.06
CA ALA A 297 4.10 13.15 -17.00
C ALA A 297 2.72 13.81 -17.16
N LYS A 298 1.66 12.99 -17.18
CA LYS A 298 0.28 13.50 -17.26
C LYS A 298 -0.11 14.26 -16.00
N PHE A 299 0.23 13.76 -14.81
CA PHE A 299 -0.07 14.45 -13.57
C PHE A 299 0.65 15.79 -13.43
N ASP A 300 1.93 15.85 -13.82
CA ASP A 300 2.70 17.10 -13.82
C ASP A 300 2.03 18.15 -14.72
N LYS A 301 1.65 17.75 -15.95
CA LYS A 301 0.89 18.62 -16.88
C LYS A 301 -0.45 19.09 -16.29
N LEU A 302 -1.11 18.25 -15.50
CA LEU A 302 -2.39 18.55 -14.85
C LEU A 302 -2.24 19.28 -13.50
N GLY A 303 -1.01 19.49 -13.02
CA GLY A 303 -0.74 20.09 -11.71
C GLY A 303 -1.30 19.28 -10.53
N VAL A 304 -1.42 17.96 -10.66
CA VAL A 304 -1.97 17.09 -9.61
C VAL A 304 -0.85 16.61 -8.71
N ASP A 305 -0.99 16.76 -7.39
CA ASP A 305 -0.09 16.09 -6.44
C ASP A 305 -0.56 14.65 -6.20
N TRP A 306 0.14 13.70 -6.83
CA TRP A 306 -0.18 12.28 -6.84
C TRP A 306 0.77 11.43 -6.00
N ALA A 307 1.94 11.96 -5.63
CA ALA A 307 3.08 11.16 -5.14
C ALA A 307 2.72 10.37 -3.88
N GLU A 308 1.84 10.93 -3.06
CA GLU A 308 1.35 10.30 -1.84
C GLU A 308 0.30 9.21 -2.11
N TYR A 309 -0.52 9.34 -3.14
CA TYR A 309 -1.71 8.48 -3.30
C TYR A 309 -1.55 7.44 -4.41
N TYR A 310 -0.64 7.65 -5.35
CA TYR A 310 -0.52 6.86 -6.56
C TYR A 310 -0.23 5.38 -6.32
N ALA A 311 0.81 5.07 -5.55
CA ALA A 311 1.18 3.67 -5.27
C ALA A 311 0.02 2.90 -4.60
N GLY A 312 -0.65 3.53 -3.63
CA GLY A 312 -1.84 2.95 -2.98
C GLY A 312 -3.06 2.89 -3.89
N GLY A 313 -3.19 3.85 -4.81
CA GLY A 313 -4.20 3.91 -5.86
C GLY A 313 -4.09 2.75 -6.83
N ILE A 314 -2.93 2.58 -7.47
CA ILE A 314 -2.61 1.49 -8.39
C ILE A 314 -2.81 0.13 -7.70
N ALA A 315 -2.22 -0.07 -6.51
CA ALA A 315 -2.39 -1.31 -5.76
C ALA A 315 -3.86 -1.61 -5.46
N SER A 316 -4.66 -0.59 -5.19
CA SER A 316 -6.09 -0.74 -4.95
C SER A 316 -6.87 -1.06 -6.24
N LEU A 317 -6.54 -0.44 -7.37
CA LEU A 317 -7.18 -0.71 -8.67
C LEU A 317 -6.89 -2.15 -9.13
N ILE A 318 -5.65 -2.60 -9.00
CA ILE A 318 -5.24 -4.00 -9.26
C ILE A 318 -5.99 -4.95 -8.32
N LYS A 319 -6.00 -4.67 -7.01
CA LYS A 319 -6.69 -5.52 -6.02
C LYS A 319 -8.19 -5.65 -6.29
N ARG A 320 -8.81 -4.59 -6.82
CA ARG A 320 -10.23 -4.56 -7.23
C ARG A 320 -10.47 -5.10 -8.64
N LYS A 321 -9.42 -5.54 -9.33
CA LYS A 321 -9.44 -6.04 -10.71
C LYS A 321 -9.96 -5.01 -11.72
N TYR A 322 -9.81 -3.71 -11.46
CA TYR A 322 -10.17 -2.66 -12.42
C TYR A 322 -9.09 -2.47 -13.48
N ILE A 323 -7.84 -2.78 -13.14
CA ILE A 323 -6.71 -2.80 -14.06
C ILE A 323 -5.89 -4.08 -13.88
N THR A 324 -5.21 -4.52 -14.94
CA THR A 324 -4.10 -5.49 -14.88
C THR A 324 -2.76 -4.78 -15.10
N ALA A 325 -1.68 -5.39 -14.63
CA ALA A 325 -0.31 -4.95 -14.91
C ALA A 325 0.37 -6.03 -15.74
N GLU A 326 0.58 -5.76 -17.03
CA GLU A 326 1.17 -6.67 -18.03
C GLU A 326 2.36 -5.98 -18.68
N ASP A 327 3.55 -6.59 -18.68
CA ASP A 327 4.74 -6.07 -19.37
C ASP A 327 5.04 -4.57 -19.10
N SER A 328 4.92 -4.16 -17.83
CA SER A 328 5.07 -2.75 -17.40
C SER A 328 4.01 -1.79 -17.95
N THR A 329 2.91 -2.31 -18.50
CA THR A 329 1.71 -1.57 -18.97
C THR A 329 0.47 -1.83 -18.09
N TYR A 330 -0.37 -0.82 -17.87
CA TYR A 330 -1.59 -0.90 -17.07
C TYR A 330 -2.74 -0.94 -18.06
N LYS A 331 -3.48 -2.05 -18.07
CA LYS A 331 -4.62 -2.21 -18.96
C LYS A 331 -5.89 -2.19 -18.14
N VAL A 332 -6.87 -1.41 -18.58
CA VAL A 332 -8.20 -1.40 -17.98
C VAL A 332 -8.89 -2.72 -18.30
N THR A 333 -9.46 -3.37 -17.27
CA THR A 333 -10.20 -4.62 -17.46
C THR A 333 -11.63 -4.34 -17.91
N ALA A 334 -12.37 -5.37 -18.33
CA ALA A 334 -13.80 -5.23 -18.62
C ALA A 334 -14.60 -4.69 -17.41
N LEU A 335 -14.22 -5.04 -16.18
CA LEU A 335 -14.83 -4.47 -14.97
C LEU A 335 -14.45 -3.01 -14.80
N GLY A 336 -13.17 -2.65 -14.99
CA GLY A 336 -12.72 -1.27 -14.95
C GLY A 336 -13.46 -0.41 -15.96
N GLN A 337 -13.67 -0.91 -17.18
CA GLN A 337 -14.42 -0.22 -18.22
C GLN A 337 -15.87 0.00 -17.82
N ARG A 338 -16.57 -1.03 -17.31
CA ARG A 338 -17.94 -0.86 -16.79
C ARG A 338 -18.04 0.19 -15.68
N VAL A 339 -17.02 0.27 -14.80
CA VAL A 339 -16.96 1.31 -13.77
C VAL A 339 -16.83 2.69 -14.41
N LEU A 340 -15.98 2.86 -15.42
CA LEU A 340 -15.86 4.13 -16.13
C LEU A 340 -17.17 4.50 -16.85
N ASP A 341 -17.76 3.55 -17.57
CA ASP A 341 -19.01 3.75 -18.30
C ASP A 341 -20.15 4.17 -17.37
N ALA A 342 -20.21 3.57 -16.17
CA ALA A 342 -21.20 3.95 -15.16
C ALA A 342 -20.97 5.34 -14.55
N LEU A 343 -19.72 5.80 -14.48
CA LEU A 343 -19.39 7.11 -13.90
C LEU A 343 -19.52 8.26 -14.90
N ASN A 344 -19.27 7.98 -16.18
CA ASN A 344 -19.34 8.96 -17.26
C ASN A 344 -20.75 9.52 -17.41
N GLY A 345 -20.85 10.81 -17.76
CA GLY A 345 -22.11 11.54 -17.92
C GLY A 345 -22.67 12.15 -16.63
N PHE A 346 -22.39 11.56 -15.46
CA PHE A 346 -22.89 12.09 -14.17
C PHE A 346 -21.79 12.69 -13.30
N PHE A 347 -20.63 12.02 -13.20
CA PHE A 347 -19.58 12.39 -12.25
C PHE A 347 -18.35 13.02 -12.90
N ASP A 348 -18.46 13.44 -14.18
CA ASP A 348 -17.32 13.97 -14.94
C ASP A 348 -16.70 15.21 -14.29
N ASP A 349 -17.51 16.10 -13.74
CA ASP A 349 -17.07 17.30 -13.03
C ASP A 349 -16.56 17.03 -11.61
N VAL A 350 -16.71 15.80 -11.11
CA VAL A 350 -16.40 15.43 -9.73
C VAL A 350 -15.19 14.48 -9.63
N PHE A 351 -14.96 13.64 -10.65
CA PHE A 351 -13.88 12.66 -10.71
C PHE A 351 -12.83 12.96 -11.79
N ASN A 352 -12.46 14.24 -11.90
CA ASN A 352 -11.38 14.71 -12.76
C ASN A 352 -10.24 15.39 -11.97
N ALA A 353 -9.14 15.71 -12.65
CA ALA A 353 -7.95 16.33 -12.05
C ALA A 353 -8.23 17.71 -11.44
N LYS A 354 -9.02 18.56 -12.11
CA LYS A 354 -9.39 19.88 -11.60
C LYS A 354 -10.18 19.75 -10.30
N ALA A 355 -11.23 18.93 -10.29
CA ALA A 355 -12.02 18.67 -9.10
C ALA A 355 -11.20 18.02 -7.97
N TYR A 356 -10.18 17.22 -8.32
CA TYR A 356 -9.26 16.67 -7.34
C TYR A 356 -8.47 17.78 -6.65
N ASN A 357 -7.86 18.67 -7.44
CA ASN A 357 -7.04 19.78 -6.98
C ASN A 357 -7.84 20.84 -6.23
N ASP A 358 -9.05 21.19 -6.70
CA ASP A 358 -9.92 22.19 -6.07
C ASP A 358 -10.22 21.80 -4.60
N VAL A 359 -10.53 20.52 -4.34
CA VAL A 359 -10.75 20.02 -2.97
C VAL A 359 -9.45 19.99 -2.17
N THR A 360 -8.34 19.59 -2.77
CA THR A 360 -7.04 19.56 -2.08
C THR A 360 -6.66 20.98 -1.63
N ALA A 361 -6.86 21.98 -2.48
CA ALA A 361 -6.67 23.40 -2.14
C ALA A 361 -7.57 23.83 -0.98
N GLN A 362 -8.86 23.48 -0.99
CA GLN A 362 -9.76 23.77 0.13
C GLN A 362 -9.31 23.10 1.43
N ILE A 363 -8.77 21.88 1.38
CA ILE A 363 -8.24 21.23 2.58
C ILE A 363 -6.97 21.96 3.08
N HIS A 364 -6.12 22.47 2.18
CA HIS A 364 -5.00 23.33 2.59
C HIS A 364 -5.47 24.64 3.23
N GLU A 365 -6.56 25.24 2.76
CA GLU A 365 -7.16 26.40 3.43
C GLU A 365 -7.64 26.06 4.85
N VAL A 366 -8.15 24.85 5.08
CA VAL A 366 -8.46 24.37 6.45
C VAL A 366 -7.19 24.26 7.29
N ALA A 367 -6.11 23.71 6.74
CA ALA A 367 -4.81 23.63 7.42
C ALA A 367 -4.24 25.00 7.80
N ASP A 368 -4.43 26.01 6.93
CA ASP A 368 -4.04 27.40 7.19
C ASP A 368 -5.01 28.11 8.17
N GLY A 369 -6.18 27.55 8.44
CA GLY A 369 -7.26 28.16 9.24
C GLY A 369 -8.04 29.25 8.51
N LYS A 370 -7.99 29.27 7.17
CA LYS A 370 -8.74 30.21 6.31
C LYS A 370 -10.20 29.78 6.12
N THR A 371 -10.45 28.47 6.12
CA THR A 371 -11.77 27.88 5.88
C THR A 371 -12.11 26.89 7.00
N PRO A 372 -13.32 26.93 7.61
CA PRO A 372 -13.74 25.93 8.58
C PRO A 372 -13.85 24.53 7.97
N LYS A 373 -13.51 23.49 8.74
CA LYS A 373 -13.61 22.08 8.33
C LYS A 373 -14.95 21.72 7.71
N LEU A 374 -16.05 22.07 8.39
CA LEU A 374 -17.40 21.71 7.96
C LEU A 374 -17.75 22.36 6.62
N SER A 375 -17.43 23.64 6.45
CA SER A 375 -17.66 24.37 5.20
C SER A 375 -16.90 23.75 4.02
N ALA A 376 -15.66 23.30 4.22
CA ALA A 376 -14.91 22.60 3.18
C ALA A 376 -15.58 21.27 2.76
N ILE A 377 -16.13 20.52 3.72
CA ILE A 377 -16.86 19.28 3.45
C ILE A 377 -18.17 19.58 2.70
N GLU A 378 -18.96 20.53 3.17
CA GLU A 378 -20.25 20.92 2.59
C GLU A 378 -20.10 21.46 1.17
N ASN A 379 -19.11 22.32 0.93
CA ASN A 379 -18.84 22.91 -0.39
C ASN A 379 -18.62 21.85 -1.47
N TYR A 380 -17.90 20.78 -1.12
CA TYR A 380 -17.69 19.67 -2.04
C TYR A 380 -18.90 18.73 -2.10
N CYS A 381 -19.44 18.32 -0.95
CA CYS A 381 -20.51 17.34 -0.89
C CYS A 381 -21.81 17.84 -1.52
N THR A 382 -22.08 19.15 -1.49
CA THR A 382 -23.24 19.75 -2.19
C THR A 382 -23.16 19.50 -3.70
N LYS A 383 -22.00 19.77 -4.32
CA LYS A 383 -21.78 19.54 -5.76
C LYS A 383 -21.84 18.06 -6.10
N PHE A 384 -21.23 17.23 -5.25
CA PHE A 384 -21.25 15.77 -5.43
C PHE A 384 -22.67 15.20 -5.31
N ASN A 385 -23.46 15.64 -4.32
CA ASN A 385 -24.82 15.15 -4.09
C ASN A 385 -25.73 15.51 -5.26
N ALA A 386 -25.62 16.72 -5.80
CA ALA A 386 -26.36 17.10 -7.02
C ALA A 386 -26.06 16.17 -8.22
N ALA A 387 -24.81 15.72 -8.38
CA ALA A 387 -24.44 14.73 -9.40
C ALA A 387 -24.96 13.33 -9.06
N TYR A 388 -24.86 12.94 -7.79
CA TYR A 388 -25.32 11.65 -7.28
C TYR A 388 -26.83 11.48 -7.43
N ASP A 389 -27.62 12.49 -7.05
CA ASP A 389 -29.09 12.45 -7.12
C ASP A 389 -29.56 12.30 -8.58
N LYS A 390 -28.92 13.02 -9.51
CA LYS A 390 -29.16 12.85 -10.95
C LYS A 390 -28.85 11.43 -11.42
N ALA A 391 -27.73 10.87 -11.00
CA ALA A 391 -27.35 9.51 -11.36
C ALA A 391 -28.35 8.48 -10.82
N MET A 392 -28.77 8.65 -9.56
CA MET A 392 -29.72 7.76 -8.90
C MET A 392 -31.12 7.82 -9.49
N ALA A 393 -31.59 9.00 -9.89
CA ALA A 393 -32.88 9.18 -10.56
C ALA A 393 -33.02 8.35 -11.85
N THR A 394 -31.90 8.03 -12.53
CA THR A 394 -31.93 7.20 -13.74
C THR A 394 -32.19 5.71 -13.50
N LEU A 395 -32.01 5.24 -12.26
CA LEU A 395 -32.14 3.81 -11.94
C LEU A 395 -33.56 3.41 -11.53
N GLY A 396 -34.43 4.37 -11.22
CA GLY A 396 -35.73 4.15 -10.59
C GLY A 396 -35.62 3.91 -9.08
N GLU A 397 -36.64 4.31 -8.32
CA GLU A 397 -36.61 4.29 -6.83
C GLU A 397 -36.37 2.89 -6.24
N ASP A 398 -36.86 1.85 -6.92
CA ASP A 398 -36.78 0.45 -6.48
C ASP A 398 -35.52 -0.31 -6.95
N ALA A 399 -34.55 0.38 -7.55
CA ALA A 399 -33.33 -0.26 -8.06
C ALA A 399 -32.53 -0.95 -6.95
N LYS A 400 -32.65 -2.28 -6.86
CA LYS A 400 -31.91 -3.10 -5.90
C LYS A 400 -30.48 -3.33 -6.39
N PRO A 401 -29.51 -3.46 -5.46
CA PRO A 401 -28.15 -3.84 -5.83
C PRO A 401 -28.13 -5.18 -6.57
N LYS A 402 -27.44 -5.25 -7.71
CA LYS A 402 -27.28 -6.45 -8.51
C LYS A 402 -26.27 -7.39 -7.85
N GLU A 403 -26.44 -8.70 -8.01
CA GLU A 403 -25.43 -9.68 -7.60
C GLU A 403 -24.37 -9.84 -8.70
N GLU A 404 -23.14 -10.16 -8.32
CA GLU A 404 -22.07 -10.42 -9.29
C GLU A 404 -22.49 -11.61 -10.16
N PRO A 405 -22.41 -11.50 -11.51
CA PRO A 405 -22.80 -12.60 -12.39
C PRO A 405 -21.97 -13.83 -12.06
N VAL A 406 -22.65 -14.92 -11.77
CA VAL A 406 -21.98 -16.17 -11.40
C VAL A 406 -21.49 -16.84 -12.69
N VAL A 407 -20.19 -17.10 -12.76
CA VAL A 407 -19.61 -17.81 -13.91
C VAL A 407 -19.85 -19.30 -13.72
N GLU A 408 -20.60 -19.92 -14.63
CA GLU A 408 -20.73 -21.38 -14.69
C GLU A 408 -19.41 -22.00 -15.13
N SER A 409 -19.07 -23.13 -14.54
CA SER A 409 -18.01 -24.00 -15.01
C SER A 409 -18.61 -25.22 -15.69
N ASP A 410 -17.89 -25.80 -16.64
CA ASP A 410 -18.22 -27.09 -17.25
C ASP A 410 -18.09 -28.27 -16.25
N GLU A 411 -17.50 -28.03 -15.08
CA GLU A 411 -17.34 -29.01 -14.03
C GLU A 411 -18.67 -29.39 -13.37
N VAL A 412 -18.92 -30.69 -13.25
CA VAL A 412 -20.10 -31.25 -12.59
C VAL A 412 -19.79 -31.61 -11.14
N CYS A 413 -20.72 -31.30 -10.24
CA CYS A 413 -20.57 -31.62 -8.82
C CYS A 413 -20.66 -33.13 -8.60
N GLU A 414 -19.58 -33.72 -8.08
CA GLU A 414 -19.49 -35.16 -7.80
C GLU A 414 -20.47 -35.67 -6.72
N LYS A 415 -21.09 -34.76 -5.94
CA LYS A 415 -22.02 -35.15 -4.85
C LYS A 415 -23.49 -35.13 -5.25
N CYS A 416 -23.88 -34.32 -6.23
CA CYS A 416 -25.30 -34.18 -6.59
C CYS A 416 -25.56 -34.03 -8.09
N GLY A 417 -24.53 -34.10 -8.94
CA GLY A 417 -24.67 -34.02 -10.39
C GLY A 417 -25.03 -32.65 -10.96
N ARG A 418 -25.24 -31.62 -10.13
CA ARG A 418 -25.49 -30.25 -10.61
C ARG A 418 -24.18 -29.57 -11.06
N LYS A 419 -24.25 -28.62 -11.98
CA LYS A 419 -23.09 -27.81 -12.41
C LYS A 419 -22.41 -27.10 -11.24
N MET A 420 -21.11 -26.87 -11.37
CA MET A 420 -20.35 -26.06 -10.42
C MET A 420 -20.23 -24.62 -10.91
N LEU A 421 -20.22 -23.69 -9.95
CA LEU A 421 -20.15 -22.25 -10.13
C LEU A 421 -18.79 -21.76 -9.64
N ILE A 422 -18.15 -20.88 -10.39
CA ILE A 422 -16.91 -20.25 -9.97
C ILE A 422 -17.23 -19.11 -9.00
N LYS A 423 -16.78 -19.24 -7.74
CA LYS A 423 -16.97 -18.24 -6.69
C LYS A 423 -15.65 -17.72 -6.14
N HIS A 424 -15.71 -16.52 -5.57
CA HIS A 424 -14.59 -15.90 -4.86
C HIS A 424 -14.66 -16.17 -3.36
N GLY A 425 -13.56 -16.67 -2.78
CA GLY A 425 -13.45 -16.92 -1.35
C GLY A 425 -12.16 -16.36 -0.75
N ARG A 426 -11.98 -16.58 0.56
CA ARG A 426 -10.79 -16.13 1.32
C ARG A 426 -9.46 -16.61 0.73
N TYR A 427 -9.47 -17.73 0.01
CA TYR A 427 -8.29 -18.39 -0.54
C TYR A 427 -8.14 -18.22 -2.06
N GLY A 428 -8.94 -17.37 -2.69
CA GLY A 428 -8.98 -17.22 -4.15
C GLY A 428 -10.26 -17.81 -4.74
N MET A 429 -10.22 -18.07 -6.05
CA MET A 429 -11.35 -18.63 -6.79
C MET A 429 -11.49 -20.13 -6.49
N PHE A 430 -12.72 -20.59 -6.37
CA PHE A 430 -13.04 -21.98 -6.12
C PHE A 430 -14.37 -22.33 -6.80
N LEU A 431 -14.54 -23.61 -7.12
CA LEU A 431 -15.79 -24.15 -7.63
C LEU A 431 -16.71 -24.44 -6.44
N ALA A 432 -17.94 -23.96 -6.48
CA ALA A 432 -18.99 -24.24 -5.52
C ALA A 432 -20.18 -24.87 -6.24
N CYS A 433 -20.79 -25.90 -5.67
CA CYS A 433 -21.98 -26.49 -6.28
C CYS A 433 -23.11 -25.46 -6.45
N SER A 434 -23.78 -25.47 -7.61
CA SER A 434 -24.96 -24.62 -7.85
C SER A 434 -26.13 -24.93 -6.92
N GLY A 435 -26.17 -26.14 -6.35
CA GLY A 435 -27.18 -26.58 -5.41
C GLY A 435 -27.02 -26.10 -3.97
N TYR A 436 -26.15 -25.13 -3.68
CA TYR A 436 -26.06 -24.53 -2.35
C TYR A 436 -27.37 -23.81 -1.99
N PRO A 437 -27.95 -23.95 -0.78
CA PRO A 437 -27.34 -24.50 0.44
C PRO A 437 -27.47 -26.03 0.63
N GLU A 438 -28.28 -26.71 -0.18
CA GLU A 438 -28.55 -28.16 -0.07
C GLU A 438 -27.28 -28.99 -0.30
N CYS A 439 -26.48 -28.62 -1.30
CA CYS A 439 -25.18 -29.22 -1.58
C CYS A 439 -24.05 -28.23 -1.31
N LYS A 440 -23.34 -28.42 -0.20
CA LYS A 440 -22.20 -27.58 0.22
C LYS A 440 -20.87 -28.01 -0.40
N ASN A 441 -20.88 -28.77 -1.50
CA ASN A 441 -19.64 -29.24 -2.12
C ASN A 441 -18.84 -28.08 -2.73
N THR A 442 -17.53 -28.08 -2.49
CA THR A 442 -16.62 -27.08 -3.04
C THR A 442 -15.32 -27.73 -3.48
N LYS A 443 -14.77 -27.30 -4.62
CA LYS A 443 -13.49 -27.76 -5.16
C LYS A 443 -12.56 -26.58 -5.44
N PRO A 444 -11.23 -26.75 -5.36
CA PRO A 444 -10.29 -25.75 -5.88
C PRO A 444 -10.52 -25.55 -7.39
N LEU A 445 -10.45 -24.30 -7.87
CA LEU A 445 -10.39 -24.05 -9.31
C LEU A 445 -8.95 -24.32 -9.79
N LEU A 446 -8.78 -25.29 -10.68
CA LEU A 446 -7.52 -25.62 -11.33
C LEU A 446 -7.62 -25.18 -12.80
N GLU A 447 -6.73 -24.29 -13.23
CA GLU A 447 -6.61 -23.89 -14.63
C GLU A 447 -5.57 -24.81 -15.30
N PRO A 448 -5.99 -25.79 -16.12
CA PRO A 448 -5.06 -26.73 -16.72
C PRO A 448 -4.08 -26.01 -17.66
N LEU A 449 -2.81 -26.39 -17.58
CA LEU A 449 -1.74 -25.88 -18.44
C LEU A 449 -1.37 -26.95 -19.46
N ASP A 450 -0.97 -26.52 -20.65
CA ASP A 450 -0.37 -27.41 -21.64
C ASP A 450 1.12 -27.65 -21.33
N LYS A 451 1.38 -28.18 -20.13
CA LYS A 451 2.71 -28.47 -19.61
C LYS A 451 2.68 -29.77 -18.81
N LYS A 452 3.76 -30.56 -18.94
CA LYS A 452 3.89 -31.87 -18.31
C LYS A 452 4.55 -31.74 -16.93
N CYS A 453 4.07 -32.56 -16.00
CA CYS A 453 4.62 -32.63 -14.66
C CYS A 453 6.01 -33.27 -14.73
N PRO A 454 7.04 -32.62 -14.17
CA PRO A 454 8.38 -33.18 -14.18
C PRO A 454 8.54 -34.45 -13.34
N LYS A 455 7.57 -34.77 -12.46
CA LYS A 455 7.61 -35.93 -11.57
C LYS A 455 6.92 -37.17 -12.15
N CYS A 456 5.76 -37.00 -12.78
CA CYS A 456 4.94 -38.13 -13.27
C CYS A 456 4.50 -38.02 -14.74
N GLY A 457 4.88 -36.95 -15.45
CA GLY A 457 4.45 -36.70 -16.83
C GLY A 457 3.01 -36.23 -17.00
N GLY A 458 2.17 -36.30 -15.96
CA GLY A 458 0.77 -35.83 -15.97
C GLY A 458 0.63 -34.32 -16.16
N ARG A 459 -0.60 -33.81 -16.32
CA ARG A 459 -0.84 -32.39 -16.62
C ARG A 459 -0.55 -31.49 -15.41
N LEU A 460 0.09 -30.35 -15.66
CA LEU A 460 0.21 -29.27 -14.68
C LEU A 460 -1.03 -28.37 -14.77
N ALA A 461 -1.40 -27.79 -13.64
CA ALA A 461 -2.45 -26.80 -13.53
C ALA A 461 -1.99 -25.64 -12.65
N LYS A 462 -2.55 -24.46 -12.91
CA LYS A 462 -2.38 -23.25 -12.12
C LYS A 462 -3.51 -23.14 -11.11
N ARG A 463 -3.16 -22.77 -9.88
CA ARG A 463 -4.10 -22.57 -8.78
C ARG A 463 -3.83 -21.24 -8.06
N SER A 464 -4.87 -20.44 -7.90
CA SER A 464 -4.82 -19.21 -7.10
C SER A 464 -4.99 -19.50 -5.60
N LEU A 465 -4.19 -18.84 -4.77
CA LEU A 465 -4.19 -18.92 -3.31
C LEU A 465 -4.50 -17.56 -2.67
N GLN A 466 -4.52 -17.51 -1.33
CA GLN A 466 -4.74 -16.29 -0.56
C GLN A 466 -3.76 -15.18 -0.93
N ARG A 467 -4.26 -13.93 -1.00
CA ARG A 467 -3.50 -12.72 -1.39
C ARG A 467 -3.01 -12.71 -2.85
N GLY A 468 -3.63 -13.51 -3.73
CA GLY A 468 -3.30 -13.53 -5.16
C GLY A 468 -2.00 -14.28 -5.47
N LEU A 469 -1.49 -15.08 -4.53
CA LEU A 469 -0.36 -15.95 -4.77
C LEU A 469 -0.79 -17.08 -5.71
N ILE A 470 0.05 -17.43 -6.68
CA ILE A 470 -0.21 -18.51 -7.62
C ILE A 470 0.70 -19.68 -7.28
N VAL A 471 0.14 -20.89 -7.28
CA VAL A 471 0.90 -22.14 -7.19
C VAL A 471 0.61 -22.98 -8.43
N TYR A 472 1.63 -23.63 -8.96
CA TYR A 472 1.52 -24.58 -10.06
C TYR A 472 1.59 -25.99 -9.48
N CYS A 473 0.60 -26.82 -9.78
CA CYS A 473 0.51 -28.16 -9.23
C CYS A 473 0.17 -29.20 -10.29
N CYS A 474 0.63 -30.43 -10.10
CA CYS A 474 0.18 -31.55 -10.91
C CYS A 474 -1.18 -32.04 -10.42
N GLU A 475 -2.07 -32.35 -11.35
CA GLU A 475 -3.40 -32.90 -11.09
C GLU A 475 -3.34 -34.32 -10.50
N ALA A 476 -2.28 -35.09 -10.78
CA ALA A 476 -2.18 -36.51 -10.45
C ALA A 476 -1.28 -36.86 -9.25
N CYS A 477 -0.05 -36.33 -9.18
CA CYS A 477 0.98 -36.85 -8.26
C CYS A 477 1.35 -35.95 -7.06
N GLY A 478 0.59 -34.86 -6.86
CA GLY A 478 0.80 -33.93 -5.75
C GLY A 478 2.02 -33.00 -5.87
N PHE A 479 2.73 -33.00 -7.01
CA PHE A 479 3.78 -32.03 -7.31
C PHE A 479 3.26 -30.59 -7.18
N LYS A 480 4.03 -29.72 -6.51
CA LYS A 480 3.69 -28.30 -6.32
C LYS A 480 4.95 -27.45 -6.42
N THR A 481 4.84 -26.31 -7.08
CA THR A 481 5.89 -25.31 -7.18
C THR A 481 5.30 -23.90 -7.24
N TRP A 482 6.07 -22.93 -6.77
CA TRP A 482 5.77 -21.50 -6.91
C TRP A 482 6.37 -20.92 -8.19
N ASP A 483 7.31 -21.65 -8.79
CA ASP A 483 8.02 -21.24 -9.99
C ASP A 483 7.18 -21.55 -11.22
N GLU A 484 7.16 -20.61 -12.16
CA GLU A 484 6.25 -20.62 -13.30
C GLU A 484 6.77 -21.55 -14.41
N PRO A 485 5.97 -22.54 -14.87
CA PRO A 485 6.36 -23.40 -15.97
C PRO A 485 6.43 -22.60 -17.28
N GLN A 486 7.46 -22.86 -18.07
CA GLN A 486 7.76 -22.09 -19.28
C GLN A 486 7.25 -22.78 -20.53
N ALA A 487 7.09 -21.99 -21.60
CA ALA A 487 6.72 -22.52 -22.92
C ALA A 487 7.75 -23.56 -23.41
N MET A 488 9.04 -23.25 -23.23
CA MET A 488 10.17 -24.09 -23.62
C MET A 488 10.30 -25.34 -22.74
N THR A 489 10.75 -26.43 -23.37
CA THR A 489 11.15 -27.67 -22.71
C THR A 489 12.68 -27.76 -22.64
N CYS A 490 13.18 -28.61 -21.74
CA CYS A 490 14.60 -28.85 -21.60
C CYS A 490 15.12 -29.57 -22.86
N LYS A 491 16.16 -29.03 -23.49
CA LYS A 491 16.77 -29.61 -24.70
C LYS A 491 17.37 -31.00 -24.47
N GLU A 492 17.84 -31.28 -23.25
CA GLU A 492 18.51 -32.56 -22.92
C GLU A 492 17.53 -33.69 -22.58
N CYS A 493 16.46 -33.41 -21.83
CA CYS A 493 15.56 -34.46 -21.32
C CYS A 493 14.08 -34.26 -21.67
N GLY A 494 13.74 -33.20 -22.42
CA GLY A 494 12.36 -32.88 -22.82
C GLY A 494 11.44 -32.43 -21.69
N SER A 495 11.89 -32.42 -20.43
CA SER A 495 11.08 -32.02 -19.27
C SER A 495 10.71 -30.53 -19.32
N THR A 496 9.58 -30.17 -18.70
CA THR A 496 9.17 -28.76 -18.54
C THR A 496 10.23 -27.95 -17.79
N MET A 497 10.54 -26.77 -18.35
CA MET A 497 11.41 -25.77 -17.72
C MET A 497 10.59 -24.86 -16.80
N PHE A 498 11.21 -24.37 -15.74
CA PHE A 498 10.63 -23.43 -14.79
C PHE A 498 11.49 -22.18 -14.68
N VAL A 499 10.87 -21.06 -14.31
CA VAL A 499 11.58 -19.82 -14.00
C VAL A 499 11.41 -19.44 -12.54
N HIS A 500 12.52 -19.24 -11.85
CA HIS A 500 12.55 -18.68 -10.52
C HIS A 500 12.82 -17.18 -10.60
N LYS A 501 11.86 -16.38 -10.13
CA LYS A 501 11.96 -14.92 -10.12
C LYS A 501 12.55 -14.47 -8.78
N PHE A 502 13.73 -13.88 -8.82
CA PHE A 502 14.31 -13.23 -7.64
C PHE A 502 13.76 -11.82 -7.47
N LYS A 503 13.90 -11.28 -6.27
CA LYS A 503 13.57 -9.88 -6.03
C LYS A 503 14.66 -8.96 -6.57
N ASP A 504 15.92 -9.38 -6.44
CA ASP A 504 17.15 -8.60 -6.49
C ASP A 504 18.13 -8.99 -7.61
N ARG A 505 17.80 -10.01 -8.41
CA ARG A 505 18.63 -10.44 -9.54
C ARG A 505 17.79 -10.98 -10.70
N ALA A 506 18.43 -11.16 -11.84
CA ALA A 506 17.79 -11.68 -13.05
C ALA A 506 17.11 -13.04 -12.79
N PRO A 507 15.95 -13.31 -13.41
CA PRO A 507 15.24 -14.59 -13.28
C PRO A 507 16.13 -15.75 -13.75
N MET A 508 16.02 -16.88 -13.07
CA MET A 508 16.82 -18.07 -13.38
C MET A 508 15.93 -19.19 -13.88
N PHE A 509 16.22 -19.65 -15.09
CA PHE A 509 15.56 -20.79 -15.72
C PHE A 509 16.21 -22.10 -15.27
N TYR A 510 15.43 -23.15 -15.09
CA TYR A 510 15.95 -24.46 -14.71
C TYR A 510 15.04 -25.59 -15.17
N CYS A 511 15.63 -26.78 -15.40
CA CYS A 511 14.89 -27.98 -15.74
C CYS A 511 14.14 -28.52 -14.52
N GLY A 512 12.85 -28.84 -14.68
CA GLY A 512 12.04 -29.41 -13.61
C GLY A 512 12.40 -30.84 -13.22
N ASN A 513 13.04 -31.60 -14.12
CA ASN A 513 13.52 -32.94 -13.83
C ASN A 513 14.79 -32.87 -12.98
N GLU A 514 14.69 -33.24 -11.70
CA GLU A 514 15.80 -33.19 -10.75
C GLU A 514 16.99 -34.06 -11.18
N ASN A 515 16.76 -35.11 -11.98
CA ASN A 515 17.78 -36.06 -12.46
C ASN A 515 18.42 -35.66 -13.81
N CYS A 516 18.03 -34.52 -14.38
CA CYS A 516 18.57 -34.05 -15.66
C CYS A 516 20.06 -33.66 -15.53
N PRO A 517 20.95 -33.98 -16.50
CA PRO A 517 22.35 -33.56 -16.45
C PRO A 517 22.54 -32.04 -16.26
N THR A 518 21.66 -31.22 -16.86
CA THR A 518 21.66 -29.76 -16.69
C THR A 518 21.41 -29.29 -15.26
N ARG A 519 20.96 -30.20 -14.38
CA ARG A 519 20.69 -29.94 -12.97
C ARG A 519 21.84 -30.32 -12.05
N ALA A 520 22.81 -31.14 -12.46
CA ALA A 520 23.84 -31.69 -11.56
C ALA A 520 24.55 -30.62 -10.71
N ASN A 521 25.03 -29.54 -11.34
CA ASN A 521 25.73 -28.43 -10.66
C ASN A 521 24.98 -27.10 -10.75
N HIS A 522 23.66 -27.13 -11.00
CA HIS A 522 22.91 -25.91 -11.23
C HIS A 522 22.69 -25.13 -9.93
N PRO A 523 22.94 -23.79 -9.88
CA PRO A 523 22.78 -22.98 -8.67
C PRO A 523 21.39 -23.07 -8.02
N MET A 524 20.37 -23.39 -8.82
CA MET A 524 19.00 -23.59 -8.37
C MET A 524 18.84 -24.71 -7.33
N ASN A 525 19.69 -25.73 -7.32
CA ASN A 525 19.57 -26.85 -6.37
C ASN A 525 19.64 -26.34 -4.92
N LYS A 526 20.59 -25.44 -4.63
CA LYS A 526 20.76 -24.83 -3.32
C LYS A 526 19.53 -24.03 -2.90
N ILE A 527 18.92 -23.33 -3.86
CA ILE A 527 17.75 -22.47 -3.63
C ILE A 527 16.51 -23.32 -3.31
N LEU A 528 16.27 -24.37 -4.08
CA LEU A 528 15.15 -25.29 -3.84
C LEU A 528 15.31 -26.03 -2.50
N ALA A 529 16.54 -26.42 -2.14
CA ALA A 529 16.83 -27.00 -0.84
C ALA A 529 16.54 -26.02 0.31
N ASP A 530 16.95 -24.76 0.17
CA ASP A 530 16.64 -23.71 1.16
C ASP A 530 15.14 -23.44 1.29
N ILE A 531 14.40 -23.47 0.19
CA ILE A 531 12.94 -23.32 0.19
C ILE A 531 12.28 -24.50 0.92
N LYS A 532 12.69 -25.74 0.62
CA LYS A 532 12.21 -26.96 1.31
C LYS A 532 12.46 -26.87 2.82
N ARG A 533 13.70 -26.56 3.23
CA ARG A 533 14.09 -26.37 4.64
C ARG A 533 13.25 -25.31 5.36
N ARG A 534 13.04 -24.14 4.73
CA ARG A 534 12.20 -23.07 5.32
C ARG A 534 10.74 -23.49 5.47
N ALA A 535 10.23 -24.34 4.58
CA ALA A 535 8.87 -24.85 4.65
C ALA A 535 8.70 -25.83 5.84
N GLU A 536 9.69 -26.70 6.06
CA GLU A 536 9.72 -27.63 7.20
C GLU A 536 9.74 -26.89 8.54
N VAL A 537 10.66 -25.93 8.73
CA VAL A 537 10.73 -25.12 9.95
C VAL A 537 9.41 -24.40 10.23
N ARG A 538 8.72 -23.91 9.18
CA ARG A 538 7.40 -23.28 9.32
C ARG A 538 6.31 -24.28 9.71
N LYS A 539 6.38 -25.50 9.20
CA LYS A 539 5.45 -26.59 9.54
C LYS A 539 5.60 -26.97 11.01
N GLU A 540 6.82 -27.24 11.46
CA GLU A 540 7.14 -27.57 12.86
C GLU A 540 6.68 -26.46 13.83
N ARG A 541 6.91 -25.19 13.47
CA ARG A 541 6.46 -24.05 14.29
C ARG A 541 4.93 -23.98 14.39
N ARG A 542 4.20 -24.34 13.32
CA ARG A 542 2.73 -24.36 13.34
C ARG A 542 2.21 -25.52 14.19
N GLU A 543 2.83 -26.69 14.08
CA GLU A 543 2.48 -27.87 14.87
C GLU A 543 2.72 -27.61 16.36
N ARG A 544 3.87 -27.03 16.71
CA ARG A 544 4.17 -26.62 18.09
C ARG A 544 3.12 -25.65 18.66
N LYS A 545 2.80 -24.59 17.91
CA LYS A 545 1.75 -23.64 18.30
C LYS A 545 0.36 -24.27 18.41
N ALA A 546 0.05 -25.26 17.59
CA ALA A 546 -1.21 -25.98 17.67
C ALA A 546 -1.26 -26.89 18.90
N LEU A 547 -0.12 -27.45 19.32
CA LEU A 547 0.02 -28.21 20.55
C LEU A 547 -0.13 -27.29 21.79
N GLU A 548 0.59 -26.17 21.80
CA GLU A 548 0.54 -25.13 22.85
C GLU A 548 -0.84 -24.47 23.00
N ALA A 549 -1.68 -24.50 21.96
CA ALA A 549 -3.04 -23.97 22.01
C ALA A 549 -4.08 -25.02 22.46
N LYS A 550 -3.69 -26.29 22.53
CA LYS A 550 -4.52 -27.40 23.03
C LYS A 550 -4.21 -27.74 24.49
N SER A 551 -3.01 -27.42 24.97
CA SER A 551 -2.65 -27.32 26.39
C SER A 551 -3.12 -26.00 26.97
#